data_AF-A0A5D0IME9-F1
#
_entry.id   AF-A0A5D0IME9-F1
#
_cell.length_a   1.000
_cell.length_b   1.000
_cell.length_c   1.000
_cell.angle_alpha   90.00
_cell.angle_beta   90.00
_cell.angle_gamma   90.00
#
_symmetry.space_group_name_H-M   'P 1'
#
loop_
_entity.id
_entity.type
_entity.pdbx_description
1 polymer ?
#
loop_
_entity_poly.entity_id
_entity_poly.type
_entity_poly.pdbx_seq_one_letter_code
_entity_poly.pdbx_strand_id
1 'polypeptide(L)'
;LYKEKNCTLQMGGSDQWGNITTGTELIRRIGGGKGYALTCPLITKADGTKFGKTEGGNVWLDANRTSPYKFYQYWLNTSDEDAEKYIKIFTFLTKETIETLVEEHKEAPHLRTLQKRLAEE
;
A
#
# COMPACT_ATOMS: atom_id res chain seq x y z
N LEU A 1 -7.61 14.10 -19.15
CA LEU A 1 -8.40 13.44 -18.10
C LEU A 1 -9.60 14.28 -17.66
N TYR A 2 -9.41 15.50 -17.15
CA TYR A 2 -10.53 16.37 -16.77
C TYR A 2 -11.47 16.66 -17.97
N LYS A 3 -10.95 17.21 -19.09
CA LYS A 3 -11.77 17.52 -20.29
C LYS A 3 -12.36 16.28 -20.97
N GLU A 4 -11.53 15.26 -21.18
CA GLU A 4 -11.91 14.08 -21.99
C GLU A 4 -12.74 13.03 -21.24
N LYS A 5 -12.63 12.98 -19.91
CA LYS A 5 -13.17 11.88 -19.08
C LYS A 5 -13.85 12.36 -17.80
N ASN A 6 -14.03 13.68 -17.62
CA ASN A 6 -14.62 14.28 -16.41
C ASN A 6 -13.96 13.79 -15.10
N CYS A 7 -12.67 13.45 -15.14
CA CYS A 7 -11.95 13.00 -13.96
C CYS A 7 -11.70 14.20 -13.03
N THR A 8 -12.26 14.14 -11.82
CA THR A 8 -12.20 15.21 -10.82
C THR A 8 -11.33 14.88 -9.62
N LEU A 9 -10.93 13.63 -9.41
CA LEU A 9 -10.09 13.21 -8.29
C LEU A 9 -8.77 12.64 -8.81
N GLN A 10 -7.66 13.12 -8.25
CA GLN A 10 -6.35 12.52 -8.48
C GLN A 10 -5.77 12.02 -7.16
N MET A 11 -5.34 10.76 -7.18
CA MET A 11 -4.70 10.08 -6.07
C MET A 11 -3.22 9.83 -6.35
N GLY A 12 -2.38 9.79 -5.32
CA GLY A 12 -0.96 9.47 -5.45
C GLY A 12 -0.26 9.27 -4.11
N GLY A 13 1.04 8.97 -4.16
CA GLY A 13 1.88 8.95 -2.96
C GLY A 13 2.02 10.33 -2.32
N SER A 14 2.38 10.39 -1.05
CA SER A 14 2.57 11.64 -0.30
C SER A 14 3.57 12.61 -0.97
N ASP A 15 4.56 12.07 -1.68
CA ASP A 15 5.55 12.81 -2.46
C ASP A 15 4.97 13.52 -3.70
N GLN A 16 3.81 13.11 -4.18
CA GLN A 16 3.16 13.68 -5.37
C GLN A 16 2.24 14.88 -5.06
N TRP A 17 2.11 15.28 -3.80
CA TRP A 17 1.18 16.34 -3.38
C TRP A 17 1.33 17.65 -4.19
N GLY A 18 2.57 18.13 -4.38
CA GLY A 18 2.83 19.37 -5.12
C GLY A 18 2.41 19.27 -6.60
N ASN A 19 2.66 18.12 -7.22
CA ASN A 19 2.29 17.88 -8.62
C ASN A 19 0.76 17.81 -8.78
N ILE A 20 0.08 17.13 -7.85
CA ILE A 20 -1.38 16.97 -7.90
C ILE A 20 -2.08 18.32 -7.67
N THR A 21 -1.65 19.10 -6.67
CA THR A 21 -2.24 20.41 -6.39
C THR A 21 -2.03 21.39 -7.54
N THR A 22 -0.87 21.37 -8.20
CA THR A 22 -0.63 22.13 -9.44
C THR A 22 -1.62 21.73 -10.54
N GLY A 23 -1.92 20.44 -10.68
CA GLY A 23 -2.95 19.93 -11.59
C GLY A 23 -4.36 20.45 -11.24
N THR A 24 -4.73 20.48 -9.96
CA THR A 24 -6.03 21.03 -9.53
C THR A 24 -6.16 22.52 -9.82
N GLU A 25 -5.07 23.28 -9.67
CA GLU A 25 -5.05 24.71 -9.99
C GLU A 25 -5.16 24.96 -11.49
N LEU A 26 -4.52 24.11 -12.31
CA LEU A 26 -4.66 24.15 -13.76
C LEU A 26 -6.11 23.87 -14.21
N ILE A 27 -6.77 22.89 -13.59
CA ILE A 27 -8.19 22.58 -13.82
C ILE A 27 -9.06 23.80 -13.46
N ARG A 28 -8.76 24.47 -12.35
CA ARG A 28 -9.49 25.67 -11.92
C ARG A 28 -9.33 26.84 -12.90
N ARG A 29 -8.10 27.11 -13.34
CA ARG A 29 -7.78 28.28 -14.21
C ARG A 29 -8.18 28.08 -15.66
N ILE A 30 -7.88 26.91 -16.24
CA ILE A 30 -8.07 26.64 -17.67
C ILE A 30 -9.32 25.81 -17.92
N GLY A 31 -9.60 24.84 -17.03
CA GLY A 31 -10.76 23.96 -17.15
C GLY A 31 -12.06 24.58 -16.64
N GLY A 32 -11.99 25.66 -15.84
CA GLY A 32 -13.16 26.28 -15.21
C GLY A 32 -13.86 25.41 -14.16
N GLY A 33 -13.19 24.36 -13.67
CA GLY A 33 -13.78 23.35 -12.81
C GLY A 33 -13.14 23.20 -11.44
N LYS A 34 -13.56 22.14 -10.72
CA LYS A 34 -12.99 21.75 -9.44
C LYS A 34 -12.32 20.38 -9.57
N GLY A 35 -11.06 20.31 -9.14
CA GLY A 35 -10.31 19.07 -8.96
C GLY A 35 -10.05 18.82 -7.47
N TYR A 36 -9.96 17.56 -7.09
CA TYR A 36 -9.70 17.06 -5.75
C TYR A 36 -8.39 16.30 -5.74
N ALA A 37 -7.66 16.41 -4.64
CA ALA A 37 -6.40 15.73 -4.40
C ALA A 37 -6.53 14.85 -3.17
N LEU A 38 -6.05 13.61 -3.26
CA LEU A 38 -5.93 12.72 -2.11
C LEU A 38 -4.58 12.02 -2.19
N THR A 39 -3.83 12.02 -1.10
CA THR A 39 -2.54 11.34 -1.04
C THR A 39 -2.56 10.21 -0.03
N CYS A 40 -1.87 9.13 -0.36
CA CYS A 40 -1.62 8.02 0.53
C CYS A 40 -0.30 8.26 1.28
N PRO A 41 -0.21 7.89 2.57
CA PRO A 41 1.03 8.02 3.32
C PRO A 41 2.13 7.15 2.73
N LEU A 42 3.39 7.58 2.89
CA LEU A 42 4.52 6.75 2.55
C LEU A 42 4.56 5.53 3.47
N ILE A 43 4.62 4.34 2.91
CA ILE A 43 4.70 3.11 3.70
C ILE A 43 6.13 2.94 4.22
N THR A 44 6.25 2.92 5.55
CA THR A 44 7.49 2.64 6.27
C THR A 44 7.32 1.35 7.07
N LYS A 45 8.44 0.68 7.36
CA LYS A 45 8.46 -0.41 8.34
C LYS A 45 8.56 0.16 9.75
N ALA A 46 8.20 -0.62 10.76
CA ALA A 46 8.35 -0.25 12.17
C ALA A 46 9.81 0.04 12.55
N ASP A 47 10.77 -0.59 11.88
CA ASP A 47 12.21 -0.35 12.03
C ASP A 47 12.72 0.96 11.39
N GLY A 48 11.83 1.76 10.78
CA GLY A 48 12.16 3.02 10.11
C GLY A 48 12.74 2.87 8.70
N THR A 49 12.95 1.64 8.22
CA THR A 49 13.39 1.38 6.84
C THR A 49 12.23 1.55 5.85
N LYS A 50 12.57 1.84 4.59
CA LYS A 50 11.57 1.98 3.52
C LYS A 50 10.97 0.62 3.17
N PHE A 51 9.65 0.59 3.00
CA PHE A 51 8.94 -0.56 2.47
C PHE A 51 9.45 -0.94 1.07
N GLY A 52 9.48 -2.23 0.75
CA GLY A 52 9.90 -2.74 -0.55
C GLY A 52 11.42 -2.80 -0.78
N LYS A 53 12.23 -2.35 0.20
CA LYS A 53 13.68 -2.59 0.21
C LYS A 53 14.03 -3.80 1.07
N THR A 54 14.72 -4.74 0.45
CA THR A 54 15.37 -5.88 1.09
C THR A 54 16.89 -5.74 0.95
N GLU A 55 17.66 -6.52 1.71
CA GLU A 55 19.12 -6.60 1.54
C GLU A 55 19.52 -6.98 0.10
N GLY A 56 18.68 -7.76 -0.59
CA GLY A 56 18.83 -8.13 -2.00
C GLY A 56 18.32 -7.10 -3.01
N GLY A 57 17.89 -5.92 -2.57
CA GLY A 57 17.35 -4.85 -3.42
C GLY A 57 15.82 -4.76 -3.43
N ASN A 58 15.26 -4.30 -4.56
CA ASN A 58 13.83 -4.07 -4.71
C ASN A 58 13.06 -5.38 -4.91
N VAL A 59 11.85 -5.45 -4.35
CA VAL A 59 10.85 -6.49 -4.63
C VAL A 59 10.04 -6.07 -5.87
N TRP A 60 10.12 -6.85 -6.94
CA TRP A 60 9.43 -6.56 -8.20
C TRP A 60 8.14 -7.36 -8.32
N LEU A 61 7.17 -6.81 -9.06
CA LEU A 61 5.96 -7.55 -9.43
C LEU A 61 6.18 -8.48 -10.64
N ASP A 62 7.25 -8.26 -11.41
CA ASP A 62 7.64 -9.12 -12.52
C ASP A 62 8.26 -10.42 -12.00
N ALA A 63 7.62 -11.54 -12.32
CA ALA A 63 8.02 -12.89 -11.91
C ALA A 63 9.44 -13.27 -12.34
N ASN A 64 9.97 -12.67 -13.42
CA ASN A 64 11.33 -12.91 -13.89
C ASN A 64 12.39 -12.17 -13.05
N ARG A 65 11.98 -11.11 -12.35
CA ARG A 65 12.86 -10.30 -11.49
C ARG A 65 12.73 -10.68 -10.03
N THR A 66 11.54 -11.07 -9.60
CA THR A 66 11.27 -11.62 -8.27
C THR A 66 10.32 -12.78 -8.46
N SER A 67 10.81 -14.00 -8.19
CA SER A 67 9.97 -15.18 -8.35
C SER A 67 8.76 -15.11 -7.40
N PRO A 68 7.62 -15.72 -7.77
CA PRO A 68 6.45 -15.78 -6.89
C PRO A 68 6.77 -16.30 -5.48
N TYR A 69 7.68 -17.27 -5.38
CA TYR A 69 8.19 -17.76 -4.09
C TYR A 69 8.91 -16.68 -3.29
N LYS A 70 9.82 -15.90 -3.91
CA LYS A 70 10.51 -14.81 -3.21
C LYS A 70 9.55 -13.68 -2.81
N PHE A 71 8.55 -13.41 -3.65
CA PHE A 71 7.50 -12.44 -3.34
C PHE A 71 6.68 -12.88 -2.12
N TYR A 72 6.23 -14.13 -2.10
CA TYR A 72 5.55 -14.72 -0.94
C TYR A 72 6.41 -14.67 0.32
N GLN A 73 7.69 -15.04 0.22
CA GLN A 73 8.64 -14.99 1.34
C GLN A 73 8.86 -13.57 1.87
N TYR A 74 8.81 -12.55 1.02
CA TYR A 74 8.91 -11.15 1.46
C TYR A 74 7.78 -10.80 2.43
N TRP A 75 6.54 -11.11 2.06
CA TRP A 75 5.37 -10.87 2.91
C TRP A 75 5.35 -11.75 4.15
N LEU A 76 5.69 -13.03 3.99
CA LEU A 76 5.77 -13.97 5.11
C LEU A 76 6.76 -13.50 6.17
N ASN A 77 7.87 -12.85 5.77
CA ASN A 77 8.92 -12.38 6.68
C ASN A 77 8.66 -10.98 7.28
N THR A 78 7.46 -10.42 7.08
CA THR A 78 7.05 -9.16 7.72
C THR A 78 7.01 -9.31 9.25
N SER A 79 7.39 -8.25 9.96
CA SER A 79 7.27 -8.18 11.43
C SER A 79 5.80 -8.27 11.86
N ASP A 80 5.54 -8.66 13.12
CA ASP A 80 4.16 -8.71 13.63
C ASP A 80 3.47 -7.34 13.58
N GLU A 81 4.20 -6.29 13.97
CA GLU A 81 3.71 -4.90 13.97
C GLU A 81 3.39 -4.37 12.57
N ASP A 82 4.20 -4.72 11.58
CA ASP A 82 3.99 -4.29 10.20
C ASP A 82 2.90 -5.13 9.52
N ALA A 83 2.79 -6.42 9.83
CA ALA A 83 1.79 -7.30 9.24
C ALA A 83 0.36 -6.82 9.53
N GLU A 84 0.10 -6.38 10.77
CA GLU A 84 -1.19 -5.79 11.14
C GLU A 84 -1.52 -4.50 10.37
N LYS A 85 -0.51 -3.68 10.07
CA LYS A 85 -0.70 -2.47 9.25
C LYS A 85 -0.89 -2.83 7.79
N TYR A 86 -0.11 -3.77 7.27
CA TYR A 86 -0.05 -4.11 5.86
C TYR A 86 -1.28 -4.86 5.40
N ILE A 87 -1.86 -5.73 6.23
CA ILE A 87 -3.11 -6.41 5.88
C ILE A 87 -4.26 -5.41 5.65
N LYS A 88 -4.28 -4.29 6.39
CA LYS A 88 -5.27 -3.21 6.24
C LYS A 88 -5.06 -2.36 4.97
N ILE A 89 -3.85 -2.36 4.41
CA ILE A 89 -3.45 -1.49 3.29
C ILE A 89 -3.42 -2.23 1.96
N PHE A 90 -2.96 -3.48 1.96
CA PHE A 90 -2.64 -4.24 0.75
C PHE A 90 -3.64 -5.36 0.44
N THR A 91 -4.63 -5.61 1.28
CA THR A 91 -5.67 -6.62 1.02
C THR A 91 -7.05 -5.98 0.85
N PHE A 92 -7.97 -6.72 0.26
CA PHE A 92 -9.38 -6.34 0.12
C PHE A 92 -10.27 -6.99 1.20
N LEU A 93 -9.67 -7.53 2.26
CA LEU A 93 -10.40 -8.18 3.35
C LEU A 93 -11.29 -7.18 4.10
N THR A 94 -12.40 -7.69 4.65
CA THR A 94 -13.28 -6.85 5.47
C THR A 94 -12.61 -6.52 6.80
N LYS A 95 -13.08 -5.43 7.41
CA LYS A 95 -12.58 -5.00 8.72
C LYS A 95 -12.72 -6.11 9.76
N GLU A 96 -13.87 -6.77 9.80
CA GLU A 96 -14.17 -7.85 10.74
C GLU A 96 -13.19 -9.02 10.56
N THR A 97 -12.93 -9.39 9.30
CA THR A 97 -11.97 -10.47 8.97
C THR A 97 -10.57 -10.11 9.45
N ILE A 98 -10.13 -8.86 9.21
CA ILE A 98 -8.83 -8.39 9.65
C ILE A 98 -8.73 -8.40 11.17
N GLU A 99 -9.75 -7.91 11.88
CA GLU A 99 -9.77 -7.89 13.35
C GLU A 99 -9.68 -9.29 13.95
N THR A 100 -10.41 -10.27 13.39
CA THR A 100 -10.30 -11.68 13.80
C THR A 100 -8.89 -12.23 13.59
N LEU A 101 -8.31 -12.04 12.40
CA LEU A 101 -6.95 -12.51 12.09
C LEU A 101 -5.89 -11.89 13.00
N VAL A 102 -6.06 -10.61 13.35
CA VAL A 102 -5.17 -9.89 14.26
C VAL A 102 -5.26 -10.47 15.67
N GLU A 103 -6.46 -10.74 16.18
CA GLU A 103 -6.61 -11.35 17.52
C GLU A 103 -6.08 -12.78 17.56
N GLU A 104 -6.38 -13.62 16.56
CA GLU A 104 -5.80 -14.97 16.46
C GLU A 104 -4.27 -14.96 16.44
N HIS A 105 -3.68 -14.01 15.70
CA HIS A 105 -2.23 -13.85 15.65
C HIS A 105 -1.65 -13.37 16.98
N LYS A 106 -2.34 -12.50 17.73
CA LYS A 106 -1.91 -12.07 19.07
C LYS A 106 -1.93 -13.21 20.08
N GLU A 107 -2.89 -14.12 19.98
CA GLU A 107 -2.96 -15.30 20.85
C GLU A 107 -1.82 -16.29 20.57
N ALA A 108 -1.47 -16.49 19.28
CA ALA A 108 -0.45 -17.43 18.87
C ALA A 108 0.53 -16.86 17.80
N PRO A 109 1.40 -15.89 18.16
CA PRO A 109 2.25 -15.19 17.17
C PRO A 109 3.21 -16.12 16.41
N HIS A 110 3.66 -17.18 17.08
CA HIS A 110 4.55 -18.20 16.52
C HIS A 110 3.96 -18.95 15.31
N LEU A 111 2.62 -18.97 15.16
CA LEU A 111 1.96 -19.60 14.02
C LEU A 111 2.02 -18.74 12.75
N ARG A 112 2.28 -17.43 12.90
CA ARG A 112 2.37 -16.45 11.80
C ARG A 112 1.13 -16.44 10.90
N THR A 113 -0.05 -16.60 11.49
CA THR A 113 -1.33 -16.68 10.76
C THR A 113 -1.55 -15.42 9.94
N LEU A 114 -1.25 -14.25 10.52
CA LEU A 114 -1.39 -12.97 9.86
C LEU A 114 -0.43 -12.79 8.67
N GLN A 115 0.85 -13.14 8.82
CA GLN A 115 1.82 -13.04 7.73
C GLN A 115 1.56 -14.05 6.61
N LYS A 116 1.13 -15.27 6.96
CA LYS A 116 0.73 -16.26 5.95
C LYS A 116 -0.45 -15.74 5.14
N ARG A 117 -1.49 -15.24 5.82
CA ARG A 117 -2.65 -14.68 5.13
C ARG A 117 -2.28 -13.48 4.27
N LEU A 118 -1.45 -12.56 4.77
CA LEU A 118 -0.96 -11.42 4.01
C LEU A 118 -0.15 -11.83 2.77
N ALA A 119 0.59 -12.93 2.83
CA ALA A 119 1.39 -13.42 1.71
C ALA A 119 0.56 -14.16 0.65
N GLU A 120 -0.59 -14.72 1.04
CA GLU A 120 -1.53 -15.43 0.16
C GLU A 120 -2.42 -14.49 -0.66
N GLU A 121 -2.78 -13.33 -0.10
CA GLU A 121 -3.54 -12.27 -0.77
C GLU A 121 -2.71 -11.52 -1.83
#